data_AF-A0A6P1YCE4-F1
#
_entry.id   AF-A0A6P1YCE4-F1
#
_cell.length_a   1.000
_cell.length_b   1.000
_cell.length_c   1.000
_cell.angle_alpha   90.00
_cell.angle_beta   90.00
_cell.angle_gamma   90.00
#
_symmetry.space_group_name_H-M   'P 1'
#
loop_
_entity.id
_entity.type
_entity.pdbx_description
1 polymer ?
#
loop_
_entity_poly.entity_id
_entity_poly.type
_entity_poly.pdbx_seq_one_letter_code
_entity_poly.pdbx_strand_id
1 'polypeptide(L)'
;MKKIIKQLLKYPIKIINSIYLYFYYKFSKKGEYEVKEIFNQPFQRVVVLAPHVDDEVIGVGAALLKHSRNGDEITCVYITDGSACSTDFSRDTIIAVRKGEAEKIKEFIGLKEIIF
;
A
#
# COMPACT_ATOMS: atom_id res chain seq x y z
N MET A 1 23.77 -23.63 -7.76
CA MET A 1 22.76 -24.32 -6.91
C MET A 1 21.46 -23.54 -6.72
N LYS A 2 21.44 -22.34 -6.09
CA LYS A 2 20.19 -21.62 -5.77
C LYS A 2 19.23 -21.39 -6.96
N LYS A 3 19.76 -21.08 -8.16
CA LYS A 3 18.98 -20.81 -9.38
C LYS A 3 18.27 -22.06 -9.93
N ILE A 4 18.94 -23.20 -9.90
CA ILE A 4 18.43 -24.51 -10.37
C ILE A 4 17.36 -25.02 -9.39
N ILE A 5 17.62 -24.94 -8.08
CA ILE A 5 16.65 -25.29 -7.04
C ILE A 5 15.39 -24.45 -7.18
N LYS A 6 15.53 -23.13 -7.40
CA LYS A 6 14.39 -22.23 -7.65
C LYS A 6 13.59 -22.66 -8.89
N GLN A 7 14.24 -22.99 -10.00
CA GLN A 7 13.55 -23.41 -11.23
C GLN A 7 12.78 -24.72 -11.04
N LEU A 8 13.38 -25.71 -10.38
CA LEU A 8 12.76 -27.00 -10.10
C LEU A 8 11.58 -26.89 -9.13
N LEU A 9 11.72 -26.12 -8.05
CA LEU A 9 10.70 -26.03 -7.00
C LEU A 9 9.59 -25.01 -7.27
N LYS A 10 9.82 -24.00 -8.14
CA LYS A 10 8.85 -22.91 -8.38
C LYS A 10 7.47 -23.41 -8.79
N TYR A 11 7.40 -24.32 -9.77
CA TYR A 11 6.11 -24.77 -10.31
C TYR A 11 5.39 -25.75 -9.38
N PRO A 12 6.05 -26.77 -8.79
CA PRO A 12 5.44 -27.62 -7.78
C PRO A 12 4.90 -26.83 -6.58
N ILE A 13 5.70 -25.91 -6.02
CA ILE A 13 5.27 -25.07 -4.88
C ILE A 13 4.10 -24.18 -5.29
N LYS A 14 4.10 -23.60 -6.49
CA LYS A 14 2.98 -22.78 -6.96
C LYS A 14 1.69 -23.60 -7.02
N ILE A 15 1.74 -24.83 -7.53
CA ILE A 15 0.56 -25.71 -7.61
C ILE A 15 0.07 -26.07 -6.19
N ILE A 16 0.97 -26.49 -5.31
CA ILE A 16 0.63 -26.82 -3.92
C ILE A 16 0.00 -25.62 -3.21
N ASN A 17 0.60 -24.43 -3.35
CA ASN A 17 0.08 -23.19 -2.77
C ASN A 17 -1.29 -22.83 -3.34
N SER A 18 -1.51 -22.99 -4.66
CA SER A 18 -2.82 -22.73 -5.26
C SER A 18 -3.90 -23.67 -4.71
N ILE A 19 -3.60 -24.96 -4.56
CA ILE A 19 -4.53 -25.95 -4.00
C ILE A 19 -4.81 -25.63 -2.52
N TYR A 20 -3.75 -25.38 -1.74
CA TYR A 20 -3.87 -25.01 -0.33
C TYR A 20 -4.71 -23.75 -0.15
N LEU A 21 -4.39 -22.67 -0.86
CA LEU A 21 -5.12 -21.40 -0.77
C LEU A 21 -6.56 -21.55 -1.24
N TYR A 22 -6.82 -22.33 -2.29
CA TYR A 22 -8.18 -22.61 -2.72
C TYR A 22 -9.01 -23.23 -1.59
N PHE A 23 -8.51 -24.30 -0.95
CA PHE A 23 -9.23 -24.94 0.14
C PHE A 23 -9.30 -24.05 1.39
N TYR A 24 -8.21 -23.36 1.72
CA TYR A 24 -8.18 -22.39 2.81
C TYR A 24 -9.29 -21.35 2.63
N TYR A 25 -9.35 -20.66 1.49
CA TYR A 25 -10.38 -19.63 1.25
C TYR A 25 -11.79 -20.21 1.09
N LYS A 26 -11.93 -21.41 0.52
CA LYS A 26 -13.24 -22.06 0.35
C LYS A 26 -13.86 -22.46 1.68
N PHE A 27 -13.05 -22.93 2.63
CA PHE A 27 -13.51 -23.40 3.94
C PHE A 27 -13.32 -22.38 5.06
N SER A 28 -12.62 -21.27 4.80
CA SER A 28 -12.54 -20.17 5.76
C SER A 28 -13.93 -19.58 6.00
N LYS A 29 -14.25 -19.35 7.28
CA LYS A 29 -15.45 -18.59 7.64
C LYS A 29 -15.35 -17.21 7.00
N LYS A 30 -16.30 -16.88 6.14
CA LYS A 30 -16.48 -15.51 5.67
C LYS A 30 -17.23 -14.75 6.74
N GLY A 31 -16.67 -13.63 7.18
CA GLY A 31 -17.43 -12.66 7.97
C GLY A 31 -18.55 -12.06 7.12
N GLU A 32 -19.59 -11.58 7.78
CA GLU A 32 -20.52 -10.63 7.17
C GLU A 32 -19.85 -9.25 7.23
N TYR A 33 -19.77 -8.58 6.09
CA TYR A 33 -19.19 -7.25 5.99
C TYR A 33 -20.25 -6.29 5.50
N GLU A 34 -20.49 -5.24 6.27
CA GLU A 34 -21.33 -4.13 5.85
C GLU A 34 -20.50 -3.17 5.01
N VAL A 35 -20.86 -2.99 3.74
CA VAL A 35 -20.24 -1.98 2.89
C VAL A 35 -20.94 -0.65 3.17
N LYS A 36 -20.26 0.23 3.92
CA LYS A 36 -20.74 1.59 4.18
C LYS A 36 -20.24 2.54 3.11
N GLU A 37 -21.09 3.46 2.68
CA GLU A 37 -20.67 4.56 1.82
C GLU A 37 -19.98 5.64 2.66
N ILE A 38 -18.65 5.72 2.51
CA ILE A 38 -17.79 6.55 3.36
C ILE A 38 -17.57 7.97 2.83
N PHE A 39 -18.19 8.33 1.69
CA PHE A 39 -17.99 9.62 1.01
C PHE A 39 -19.18 10.57 1.13
N ASN A 40 -20.23 10.21 1.89
CA ASN A 40 -21.46 11.00 1.96
C ASN A 40 -21.43 12.13 3.00
N GLN A 41 -20.36 12.20 3.79
CA GLN A 41 -20.16 13.25 4.78
C GLN A 41 -18.87 14.00 4.45
N PRO A 42 -18.91 15.32 4.22
CA PRO A 42 -17.71 16.11 4.04
C PRO A 42 -17.03 16.41 5.39
N PHE A 43 -15.81 16.96 5.32
CA PHE A 43 -15.03 17.45 6.46
C PHE A 43 -14.69 16.40 7.53
N GLN A 44 -14.46 15.17 7.10
CA GLN A 44 -13.98 14.08 7.96
C GLN A 44 -12.47 14.18 8.22
N ARG A 45 -12.00 13.38 9.18
CA ARG A 45 -10.56 13.14 9.39
C ARG A 45 -10.21 11.73 8.96
N VAL A 46 -9.28 11.61 8.02
CA VAL A 46 -8.89 10.36 7.39
C VAL A 46 -7.41 10.12 7.65
N VAL A 47 -7.07 8.92 8.12
CA VAL A 47 -5.68 8.46 8.25
C VAL A 47 -5.44 7.34 7.26
N VAL A 48 -4.40 7.49 6.44
CA VAL A 48 -3.93 6.44 5.53
C VAL A 48 -2.63 5.87 6.08
N LEU A 49 -2.61 4.56 6.29
CA LEU A 49 -1.43 3.82 6.72
C LEU A 49 -0.82 3.13 5.51
N ALA A 50 0.38 3.54 5.12
CA ALA A 50 1.08 3.04 3.94
C ALA A 50 2.39 2.37 4.37
N PRO A 51 2.60 1.08 4.08
CA PRO A 51 3.86 0.42 4.45
C PRO A 51 5.10 1.13 3.90
N HIS A 52 5.05 1.57 2.64
CA HIS A 52 6.10 2.36 1.99
C HIS A 52 5.51 3.57 1.25
N VAL A 53 6.38 4.49 0.83
CA VAL A 53 6.02 5.66 0.03
C VAL A 53 5.66 5.27 -1.41
N ASP A 54 4.39 5.12 -1.74
CA ASP A 54 3.80 4.73 -3.05
C ASP A 54 2.52 3.91 -2.81
N ASP A 55 2.49 3.13 -1.72
CA ASP A 55 1.40 2.23 -1.35
C ASP A 55 0.07 3.00 -1.14
N GLU A 56 0.10 4.25 -0.69
CA GLU A 56 -1.08 5.12 -0.55
C GLU A 56 -1.71 5.45 -1.91
N VAL A 57 -0.87 5.70 -2.92
CA VAL A 57 -1.33 6.02 -4.28
C VAL A 57 -1.75 4.75 -5.01
N ILE A 58 -0.94 3.69 -4.94
CA ILE A 58 -1.20 2.40 -5.60
C ILE A 58 -2.43 1.72 -5.00
N GLY A 59 -2.55 1.72 -3.67
CA GLY A 59 -3.61 1.02 -2.95
C GLY A 59 -4.92 1.80 -2.95
N VAL A 60 -4.87 3.10 -2.61
CA VAL A 60 -6.08 3.90 -2.31
C VAL A 60 -6.08 5.29 -2.95
N GLY A 61 -5.29 5.52 -4.00
CA GLY A 61 -5.16 6.85 -4.62
C GLY A 61 -6.49 7.45 -5.10
N ALA A 62 -7.39 6.63 -5.64
CA ALA A 62 -8.72 7.09 -6.02
C ALA A 62 -9.58 7.53 -4.82
N ALA A 63 -9.43 6.88 -3.66
CA ALA A 63 -10.13 7.26 -2.43
C ALA A 63 -9.56 8.54 -1.83
N LEU A 64 -8.23 8.71 -1.85
CA LEU A 64 -7.55 9.95 -1.46
C LEU A 64 -8.09 11.16 -2.25
N LEU A 65 -8.17 11.04 -3.57
CA LEU A 65 -8.70 12.11 -4.42
C LEU A 65 -10.18 12.42 -4.13
N LYS A 66 -10.98 11.42 -3.79
CA LYS A 66 -12.39 11.62 -3.40
C LYS A 66 -12.51 12.34 -2.05
N HIS A 67 -11.75 11.92 -1.05
CA HIS A 67 -11.70 12.56 0.27
C HIS A 67 -11.21 14.02 0.16
N SER A 68 -10.18 14.27 -0.65
CA SER A 68 -9.68 15.63 -0.90
C SER A 68 -10.75 16.53 -1.53
N ARG A 69 -11.47 16.03 -2.55
CA ARG A 69 -12.59 16.77 -3.18
C ARG A 69 -13.78 17.01 -2.24
N ASN A 70 -13.96 16.13 -1.25
CA ASN A 70 -14.96 16.30 -0.19
C ASN A 70 -14.54 17.29 0.90
N GLY A 71 -13.31 17.83 0.85
CA GLY A 71 -12.78 18.72 1.87
C GLY A 71 -12.39 17.99 3.16
N ASP A 72 -12.17 16.68 3.11
CA ASP A 72 -11.72 15.90 4.26
C ASP A 72 -10.25 16.21 4.58
N GLU A 73 -9.91 16.21 5.86
CA GLU A 73 -8.54 16.34 6.32
C GLU A 73 -7.86 14.97 6.29
N ILE A 74 -6.86 14.83 5.41
CA ILE A 74 -6.17 13.56 5.21
C ILE A 74 -4.74 13.62 5.77
N THR A 75 -4.39 12.66 6.61
CA THR A 75 -3.02 12.42 7.07
C THR A 75 -2.52 11.08 6.53
N CYS A 76 -1.36 11.05 5.89
CA CYS A 76 -0.72 9.81 5.46
C CYS A 76 0.46 9.47 6.38
N VAL A 77 0.53 8.22 6.83
CA VAL A 77 1.61 7.71 7.69
C VAL A 77 2.33 6.61 6.95
N TYR A 78 3.59 6.86 6.62
CA TYR A 78 4.49 5.87 6.06
C TYR A 78 5.13 5.07 7.20
N ILE A 79 5.02 3.75 7.17
CA ILE A 79 5.50 2.88 8.26
C ILE A 79 7.01 2.61 8.12
N THR A 80 7.53 2.64 6.89
CA THR A 80 8.94 2.36 6.61
C THR A 80 9.51 3.34 5.58
N ASP A 81 10.84 3.38 5.51
CA ASP A 81 11.59 4.32 4.68
C ASP A 81 11.72 3.90 3.19
N GLY A 82 11.24 2.70 2.82
CA GLY A 82 11.32 2.19 1.44
C GLY A 82 12.73 2.00 0.89
N SER A 83 13.78 2.06 1.73
CA SER A 83 15.19 2.10 1.33
C SER A 83 15.72 0.81 0.70
N ALA A 84 15.02 -0.31 0.87
CA ALA A 84 15.43 -1.62 0.35
C ALA A 84 15.03 -1.86 -1.12
N CYS A 85 14.55 -0.83 -1.82
CA CYS A 85 13.99 -0.94 -3.17
C CYS A 85 15.05 -1.08 -4.29
N SER A 86 16.30 -0.65 -4.06
CA SER A 86 17.37 -0.76 -5.07
C SER A 86 18.71 -1.09 -4.42
N THR A 87 19.55 -1.82 -5.17
CA THR A 87 20.97 -2.08 -4.83
C THR A 87 21.93 -1.13 -5.53
N ASP A 88 21.44 -0.34 -6.48
CA ASP A 88 22.27 0.51 -7.34
C ASP A 88 22.52 1.90 -6.74
N PHE A 89 21.75 2.26 -5.71
CA PHE A 89 21.85 3.53 -5.00
C PHE A 89 22.07 3.31 -3.51
N SER A 90 22.66 4.31 -2.84
CA SER A 90 22.76 4.28 -1.38
C SER A 90 21.37 4.34 -0.74
N ARG A 91 21.23 3.76 0.46
CA ARG A 91 19.97 3.80 1.22
C ARG A 91 19.52 5.24 1.45
N ASP A 92 20.43 6.11 1.87
CA ASP A 92 20.13 7.52 2.16
C ASP A 92 19.62 8.27 0.92
N THR A 93 20.20 7.98 -0.25
CA THR A 93 19.72 8.52 -1.53
C THR A 93 18.29 8.09 -1.82
N ILE A 94 17.96 6.80 -1.65
CA ILE A 94 16.61 6.27 -1.89
C ILE A 94 15.61 6.90 -0.93
N ILE A 95 15.95 6.99 0.36
CA ILE A 95 15.09 7.60 1.38
C ILE A 95 14.80 9.07 1.03
N ALA A 96 15.84 9.83 0.69
CA ALA A 96 15.68 11.24 0.34
C ALA A 96 14.79 11.44 -0.89
N VAL A 97 14.99 10.62 -1.94
CA VAL A 97 14.15 10.65 -3.14
C VAL A 97 12.70 10.33 -2.81
N ARG A 98 12.44 9.22 -2.10
CA ARG A 98 11.07 8.81 -1.75
C ARG A 98 10.37 9.85 -0.86
N LYS A 99 11.06 10.40 0.14
CA LYS A 99 10.49 11.51 0.93
C LYS A 99 10.10 12.70 0.05
N GLY A 100 10.94 13.06 -0.92
CA GLY A 100 10.62 14.10 -1.90
C GLY A 100 9.43 13.75 -2.80
N GLU A 101 9.25 12.48 -3.17
CA GLU A 101 8.08 12.01 -3.91
C GLU A 101 6.79 12.12 -3.08
N ALA A 102 6.84 11.70 -1.80
CA ALA A 102 5.72 11.83 -0.88
C ALA A 102 5.29 13.28 -0.65
N GLU A 103 6.24 14.22 -0.52
CA GLU A 103 5.90 15.66 -0.40
C GLU A 103 5.21 16.19 -1.66
N LYS A 104 5.63 15.77 -2.86
CA LYS A 104 4.92 16.13 -4.10
C LYS A 104 3.51 15.57 -4.14
N ILE A 105 3.31 14.34 -3.65
CA ILE A 105 1.97 13.72 -3.57
C ILE A 105 1.10 14.45 -2.54
N LYS A 106 1.66 14.84 -1.40
CA LYS A 106 0.98 15.67 -0.40
C LYS A 106 0.44 16.94 -1.03
N GLU A 107 1.27 17.68 -1.75
CA GLU A 107 0.86 18.91 -2.45
C GLU A 107 -0.16 18.64 -3.57
N PHE A 108 0.07 17.62 -4.39
CA PHE A 108 -0.80 17.31 -5.54
C PHE A 108 -2.21 16.87 -5.12
N ILE A 109 -2.31 16.00 -4.12
CA ILE A 109 -3.60 15.51 -3.61
C ILE A 109 -4.23 16.51 -2.64
N GLY A 110 -3.45 17.33 -1.95
CA GLY A 110 -3.93 18.20 -0.87
C GLY A 110 -4.03 17.46 0.47
N LEU A 111 -3.05 16.61 0.79
CA LEU A 111 -2.97 15.97 2.10
C LEU A 111 -2.59 17.02 3.14
N LYS A 112 -3.26 17.00 4.30
CA LYS A 112 -2.98 17.91 5.42
C LYS A 112 -1.58 17.67 5.98
N GLU A 113 -1.23 16.41 6.15
CA GLU A 113 0.02 16.00 6.79
C GLU A 113 0.52 14.67 6.22
N ILE A 114 1.85 14.53 6.19
CA ILE A 114 2.50 13.24 5.98
C ILE A 114 3.49 12.99 7.12
N ILE A 115 3.57 11.74 7.58
CA ILE A 115 4.44 11.28 8.66
C ILE A 115 5.31 10.14 8.13
N PHE A 116 6.59 10.15 8.47
CA PHE A 116 7.59 9.16 8.04
C PHE A 116 8.17 8.39 9.22
#